data_AF-A0A4Q4CJD1-F1
#
_entry.id   AF-A0A4Q4CJD1-F1
#
_cell.length_a   1.000
_cell.length_b   1.000
_cell.length_c   1.000
_cell.angle_alpha   90.00
_cell.angle_beta   90.00
_cell.angle_gamma   90.00
#
_symmetry.space_group_name_H-M   'P 1'
#
loop_
_entity.id
_entity.type
_entity.pdbx_description
1 polymer ?
#
loop_
_entity_poly.entity_id
_entity_poly.type
_entity_poly.pdbx_seq_one_letter_code
_entity_poly.pdbx_strand_id
1 'polypeptide(L)'
;MNFQGQHRGPAEPVEPVKHDAVADKPRKSWSSRYAWIGTAASIVLFAVSLGVLWKLVQSVSWAEVRAAVTAATGEQLGLAFLFVGISYLFLTGYDALALRQLRIKVPYRITALASFTSYAVSFTLGFPLLTAGTIRYWIYARQGLSTAKIAALTVI
;
A
#
# COMPACT_ATOMS: atom_id res chain seq x y z
N MET A 1 -54.60 -41.28 -14.63
CA MET A 1 -53.55 -40.27 -14.87
C MET A 1 -54.18 -38.91 -14.66
N ASN A 2 -54.02 -38.33 -13.46
CA ASN A 2 -54.58 -37.02 -13.11
C ASN A 2 -53.43 -36.05 -12.82
N PHE A 3 -53.22 -35.11 -13.74
CA PHE A 3 -52.40 -33.92 -13.52
C PHE A 3 -53.31 -32.82 -12.96
N GLN A 4 -53.23 -32.58 -11.66
CA GLN A 4 -53.77 -31.37 -11.03
C GLN A 4 -52.61 -30.40 -10.81
N GLY A 5 -52.62 -29.31 -11.58
CA GLY A 5 -51.70 -28.20 -11.44
C GLY A 5 -51.87 -27.52 -10.10
N GLN A 6 -50.81 -27.46 -9.31
CA GLN A 6 -50.69 -26.55 -8.18
C GLN A 6 -50.78 -25.11 -8.70
N HIS A 7 -51.95 -24.51 -8.53
CA HIS A 7 -52.12 -23.07 -8.64
C HIS A 7 -51.26 -22.39 -7.58
N ARG A 8 -50.15 -21.76 -8.00
CA ARG A 8 -49.43 -20.76 -7.19
C ARG A 8 -50.42 -19.63 -6.88
N GLY A 9 -50.73 -19.44 -5.60
CA GLY A 9 -51.48 -18.28 -5.13
C GLY A 9 -50.75 -16.96 -5.47
N PRO A 10 -51.45 -15.82 -5.46
CA PRO A 10 -50.84 -14.52 -5.74
C PRO A 10 -49.65 -14.30 -4.82
N ALA A 11 -48.52 -13.90 -5.39
CA ALA A 11 -47.30 -13.61 -4.64
C ALA A 11 -47.62 -12.65 -3.49
N GLU A 12 -47.32 -13.05 -2.26
CA GLU A 12 -47.34 -12.13 -1.13
C GLU A 12 -46.52 -10.88 -1.49
N PRO A 13 -47.00 -9.67 -1.15
CA PRO A 13 -46.21 -8.47 -1.36
C PRO A 13 -44.91 -8.64 -0.56
N VAL A 14 -43.80 -8.75 -1.28
CA VAL A 14 -42.47 -8.78 -0.67
C VAL A 14 -42.33 -7.45 0.07
N GLU A 15 -42.39 -7.50 1.40
CA GLU A 15 -42.11 -6.32 2.22
C GLU A 15 -40.76 -5.74 1.79
N PRO A 16 -40.68 -4.44 1.47
CA PRO A 16 -39.42 -3.85 1.11
C PRO A 16 -38.47 -4.02 2.29
N VAL A 17 -37.38 -4.76 2.06
CA VAL A 17 -36.27 -4.87 3.02
C VAL A 17 -35.92 -3.46 3.44
N LYS A 18 -36.18 -3.13 4.71
CA LYS A 18 -35.69 -1.87 5.29
C LYS A 18 -34.19 -1.90 5.12
N HIS A 19 -33.71 -1.14 4.14
CA HIS A 19 -32.34 -0.66 4.16
C HIS A 19 -32.25 0.17 5.42
N ASP A 20 -31.79 -0.46 6.50
CA ASP A 20 -31.29 0.25 7.65
C ASP A 20 -30.19 1.15 7.12
N ALA A 21 -30.59 2.40 6.84
CA ALA A 21 -29.69 3.49 6.60
C ALA A 21 -28.96 3.69 7.93
N VAL A 22 -27.94 2.86 8.15
CA VAL A 22 -26.90 3.10 9.14
C VAL A 22 -26.23 4.37 8.63
N ALA A 23 -26.79 5.49 9.06
CA ALA A 23 -26.20 6.80 8.88
C ALA A 23 -24.79 6.71 9.43
N ASP A 24 -23.81 6.63 8.53
CA ASP A 24 -22.40 6.66 8.84
C ASP A 24 -22.15 8.00 9.53
N LYS A 25 -21.94 7.96 10.85
CA LYS A 25 -21.72 9.17 11.64
C LYS A 25 -20.43 9.81 11.13
N PRO A 26 -20.42 11.09 10.73
CA PRO A 26 -19.21 11.73 10.25
C PRO A 26 -18.15 11.65 11.35
N ARG A 27 -17.05 10.92 11.07
CA ARG A 27 -15.92 10.79 11.99
C ARG A 27 -15.41 12.20 12.30
N LYS A 28 -15.62 12.61 13.55
CA LYS A 28 -15.25 13.94 14.06
C LYS A 28 -13.77 14.22 13.74
N SER A 29 -13.53 15.18 12.86
CA SER A 29 -12.21 15.68 12.48
C SER A 29 -11.46 16.16 13.72
N TRP A 30 -10.59 15.31 14.25
CA TRP A 30 -9.76 15.62 15.39
C TRP A 30 -8.58 16.49 14.94
N SER A 31 -8.73 17.80 15.16
CA SER A 31 -7.66 18.81 15.33
C SER A 31 -6.73 19.08 14.15
N SER A 32 -7.25 19.82 13.16
CA SER A 32 -6.51 20.51 12.09
C SER A 32 -5.28 21.32 12.56
N ARG A 33 -5.23 21.76 13.81
CA ARG A 33 -4.12 22.56 14.37
C ARG A 33 -2.78 21.81 14.51
N TYR A 34 -2.79 20.50 14.77
CA TYR A 34 -1.53 19.74 14.92
C TYR A 34 -0.97 19.26 13.57
N ALA A 35 -1.81 19.21 12.52
CA ALA A 35 -1.37 18.84 11.18
C ALA A 35 -0.31 19.83 10.64
N TRP A 36 -0.49 21.13 10.91
CA TRP A 36 0.48 22.17 10.53
C TRP A 36 1.84 22.02 11.22
N ILE A 37 1.87 21.55 12.47
CA ILE A 37 3.13 21.29 13.18
C ILE A 37 3.87 20.15 12.48
N GLY A 38 3.17 19.07 12.11
CA GLY A 38 3.76 17.97 11.35
C GLY A 38 4.32 18.42 10.01
N THR A 39 3.57 19.20 9.24
CA THR A 39 4.03 19.75 7.96
C THR A 39 5.23 20.68 8.13
N ALA A 40 5.19 21.61 9.08
CA ALA A 40 6.30 22.51 9.35
C ALA A 40 7.56 21.75 9.79
N ALA A 41 7.42 20.76 10.68
CA ALA A 41 8.52 19.90 11.10
C ALA A 41 9.12 19.13 9.93
N SER A 42 8.30 18.55 9.04
CA SER A 42 8.76 17.87 7.83
C SER A 42 9.52 18.81 6.88
N ILE A 43 9.05 20.04 6.69
CA ILE A 43 9.73 21.04 5.86
C ILE A 43 11.09 21.43 6.46
N VAL A 44 11.14 21.68 7.78
CA VAL A 44 12.38 22.01 8.48
C VAL A 44 13.37 20.85 8.37
N LEU A 45 12.91 19.62 8.64
CA LEU A 45 13.75 18.43 8.54
C LEU A 45 14.29 18.26 7.11
N PHE A 46 13.44 18.43 6.10
CA PHE A 46 13.85 18.36 4.69
C PHE A 46 14.90 19.42 4.34
N ALA A 47 14.69 20.67 4.77
CA ALA A 47 15.65 21.77 4.51
C ALA A 47 17.00 21.51 5.20
N VAL A 48 16.99 21.01 6.44
CA VAL A 48 18.21 20.63 7.17
C VAL A 48 18.92 19.48 6.46
N SER A 49 18.19 18.41 6.10
CA SER A 49 18.74 17.29 5.34
C SER A 49 19.36 17.72 4.02
N LEU A 50 18.72 18.63 3.29
CA LEU A 50 19.25 19.19 2.05
C LEU A 50 20.52 20.01 2.28
N GLY A 51 20.55 20.84 3.32
CA GLY A 51 21.75 21.60 3.70
C GLY A 51 22.92 20.72 4.11
N VAL A 52 22.66 19.64 4.84
CA VAL A 52 23.66 18.62 5.20
C VAL A 52 24.16 17.91 3.95
N LEU A 53 23.26 17.41 3.11
CA LEU A 53 23.61 16.73 1.86
C LEU A 53 24.45 17.64 0.95
N TRP A 54 24.08 18.91 0.82
CA TRP A 54 24.83 19.89 0.04
C TRP A 54 26.28 20.03 0.52
N LYS A 55 26.49 20.14 1.84
CA LYS A 55 27.85 20.19 2.42
C LYS A 55 28.63 18.89 2.18
N LEU A 56 28.01 17.73 2.33
CA LEU A 56 28.67 16.44 2.08
C LEU A 56 29.07 16.30 0.61
N VAL A 57 28.17 16.64 -0.32
CA VAL A 57 28.43 16.55 -1.76
C VAL A 57 29.58 17.47 -2.17
N GLN A 58 29.70 18.67 -1.58
CA GLN A 58 30.82 19.56 -1.84
C GLN A 58 32.18 19.01 -1.37
N SER A 59 32.20 18.11 -0.37
CA SER A 59 33.43 17.47 0.12
C SER A 59 33.85 16.23 -0.66
N VAL A 60 32.99 15.70 -1.55
CA VAL A 60 33.25 14.46 -2.29
C VAL A 60 33.53 14.77 -3.75
N SER A 61 34.67 14.28 -4.24
CA SER A 61 35.03 14.39 -5.66
C SER A 61 34.40 13.26 -6.49
N TRP A 62 34.17 13.52 -7.78
CA TRP A 62 33.67 12.49 -8.71
C TRP A 62 34.62 11.28 -8.83
N ALA A 63 35.93 11.51 -8.69
CA ALA A 63 36.94 10.46 -8.74
C ALA A 63 36.79 9.47 -7.58
N GLU A 64 36.53 9.96 -6.36
CA GLU A 64 36.30 9.13 -5.17
C GLU A 64 35.04 8.28 -5.31
N VAL A 65 33.95 8.85 -5.83
CA VAL A 65 32.71 8.11 -6.10
C VAL A 65 32.97 6.96 -7.08
N ARG A 66 33.66 7.25 -8.18
CA ARG A 66 33.98 6.24 -9.19
C ARG A 66 34.86 5.15 -8.62
N ALA A 67 35.90 5.52 -7.87
CA ALA A 67 36.81 4.58 -7.22
C ALA A 67 36.05 3.65 -6.26
N ALA A 68 35.15 4.20 -5.44
CA ALA A 68 34.33 3.42 -4.51
C ALA A 68 33.40 2.43 -5.25
N VAL A 69 32.74 2.87 -6.32
CA VAL A 69 31.87 1.98 -7.13
C VAL A 69 32.68 0.85 -7.78
N THR A 70 33.86 1.14 -8.31
CA THR A 70 34.72 0.12 -8.92
C THR A 70 35.40 -0.80 -7.91
N ALA A 71 35.54 -0.36 -6.66
CA ALA A 71 36.10 -1.16 -5.58
C ALA A 71 35.11 -2.17 -5.00
N ALA A 72 33.81 -2.04 -5.30
CA ALA A 72 32.79 -2.98 -4.84
C ALA A 72 33.05 -4.38 -5.41
N THR A 73 33.24 -5.36 -4.52
CA THR A 73 33.52 -6.74 -4.95
C THR A 73 32.24 -7.46 -5.38
N GLY A 74 32.38 -8.50 -6.21
CA GLY A 74 31.24 -9.33 -6.62
C GLY A 74 30.51 -9.98 -5.44
N GLU A 75 31.24 -10.34 -4.37
CA GLU A 75 30.66 -10.86 -3.13
C GLU A 75 29.79 -9.81 -2.42
N GLN A 76 30.29 -8.57 -2.30
CA GLN A 76 29.52 -7.47 -1.71
C GLN A 76 28.23 -7.20 -2.48
N LEU A 77 28.30 -7.20 -3.82
CA LEU A 77 27.12 -7.05 -4.67
C LEU A 77 26.15 -8.23 -4.50
N GLY A 78 26.67 -9.47 -4.46
CA GLY A 78 25.86 -10.67 -4.25
C GLY A 78 25.12 -10.64 -2.91
N LEU A 79 25.80 -10.28 -1.82
CA LEU A 79 25.20 -10.11 -0.49
C LEU A 79 24.18 -8.97 -0.47
N ALA A 80 24.45 -7.86 -1.15
CA ALA A 80 23.50 -6.76 -1.27
C ALA A 80 22.20 -7.21 -1.96
N PHE A 81 22.28 -7.91 -3.09
CA PHE A 81 21.10 -8.45 -3.77
C PHE A 81 20.36 -9.48 -2.92
N LEU A 82 21.08 -10.32 -2.18
CA LEU A 82 20.48 -11.27 -1.25
C LEU A 82 19.69 -10.57 -0.14
N PHE A 83 20.28 -9.56 0.51
CA PHE A 83 19.59 -8.81 1.56
C PHE A 83 18.41 -7.99 1.03
N VAL A 84 18.51 -7.42 -0.18
CA VAL A 84 17.37 -6.80 -0.86
C VAL A 84 16.28 -7.84 -1.10
N GLY A 85 16.62 -9.03 -1.60
CA GLY A 85 15.67 -10.13 -1.80
C GLY A 85 14.97 -10.56 -0.50
N ILE A 86 15.71 -10.72 0.60
CA ILE A 86 15.18 -11.06 1.92
C ILE A 86 14.26 -9.94 2.44
N SER A 87 14.67 -8.67 2.29
CA SER A 87 13.87 -7.52 2.69
C SER A 87 12.51 -7.50 1.98
N TYR A 88 12.52 -7.65 0.65
CA TYR A 88 11.27 -7.72 -0.12
C TYR A 88 10.46 -8.98 0.18
N LEU A 89 11.10 -10.11 0.48
CA LEU A 89 10.40 -11.32 0.93
C LEU A 89 9.60 -11.04 2.22
N PHE A 90 10.19 -10.36 3.20
CA PHE A 90 9.48 -9.96 4.42
C PHE A 90 8.37 -8.94 4.15
N LEU A 91 8.59 -7.95 3.28
CA LEU A 91 7.54 -6.99 2.91
C LEU A 91 6.35 -7.67 2.23
N THR A 92 6.60 -8.59 1.29
CA THR A 92 5.54 -9.35 0.62
C THR A 92 4.85 -10.34 1.57
N GLY A 93 5.59 -10.91 2.53
CA GLY A 93 5.06 -11.75 3.60
C GLY A 93 4.16 -10.96 4.55
N TYR A 94 4.53 -9.73 4.89
CA TYR A 94 3.74 -8.81 5.70
C TYR A 94 2.38 -8.53 5.05
N ASP A 95 2.37 -8.14 3.77
CA ASP A 95 1.13 -7.89 3.02
C ASP A 95 0.28 -9.16 2.89
N ALA A 96 0.90 -10.34 2.74
CA ALA A 96 0.18 -11.62 2.72
C ALA A 96 -0.49 -11.95 4.06
N LEU A 97 0.19 -11.67 5.18
CA LEU A 97 -0.39 -11.80 6.52
C LEU A 97 -1.53 -10.79 6.75
N ALA A 98 -1.38 -9.55 6.28
CA ALA A 98 -2.44 -8.54 6.36
C ALA A 98 -3.69 -8.98 5.59
N LEU A 99 -3.55 -9.50 4.37
CA LEU A 99 -4.67 -10.04 3.60
C LEU A 99 -5.34 -11.24 4.29
N ARG A 100 -4.53 -12.13 4.90
CA ARG A 100 -5.05 -13.27 5.67
C ARG A 100 -5.85 -12.80 6.90
N GLN A 101 -5.35 -11.78 7.61
CA GLN A 101 -6.05 -11.18 8.74
C GLN A 101 -7.39 -10.54 8.33
N LEU A 102 -7.44 -9.92 7.15
CA LEU A 102 -8.65 -9.35 6.56
C LEU A 102 -9.60 -10.41 5.95
N ARG A 103 -9.26 -11.71 6.02
CA ARG A 103 -9.98 -12.83 5.39
C ARG A 103 -10.17 -12.66 3.88
N ILE A 104 -9.23 -11.97 3.23
CA ILE A 104 -9.21 -11.75 1.79
C ILE A 104 -8.34 -12.83 1.15
N LYS A 105 -8.92 -13.59 0.21
CA LYS A 105 -8.19 -14.63 -0.53
C LYS A 105 -7.67 -14.06 -1.84
N VAL A 106 -6.37 -13.79 -1.91
CA VAL A 106 -5.66 -13.41 -3.14
C VAL A 106 -4.45 -14.35 -3.30
N PRO A 107 -4.18 -14.87 -4.52
CA PRO A 107 -2.98 -15.67 -4.76
C PRO A 107 -1.71 -14.91 -4.36
N TYR A 108 -0.79 -15.59 -3.65
CA TYR A 108 0.45 -14.96 -3.16
C TYR A 108 1.27 -14.29 -4.27
N ARG A 109 1.25 -14.81 -5.50
CA ARG A 109 1.93 -14.18 -6.64
C ARG A 109 1.43 -12.76 -6.94
N ILE A 110 0.12 -12.52 -6.82
CA ILE A 110 -0.48 -11.19 -7.03
C ILE A 110 -0.15 -10.29 -5.84
N THR A 111 -0.22 -10.81 -4.61
CA THR A 111 0.19 -10.07 -3.41
C THR A 111 1.66 -9.67 -3.48
N ALA A 112 2.55 -10.58 -3.86
CA ALA A 112 3.97 -10.32 -3.97
C ALA A 112 4.26 -9.27 -5.05
N LEU A 113 3.61 -9.36 -6.21
CA LEU A 113 3.71 -8.35 -7.26
C LEU A 113 3.22 -6.97 -6.77
N ALA A 114 2.05 -6.92 -6.13
CA ALA A 114 1.48 -5.69 -5.60
C ALA A 114 2.39 -5.06 -4.54
N SER A 115 2.88 -5.86 -3.59
CA SER A 115 3.77 -5.42 -2.52
C SER A 115 5.08 -4.89 -3.10
N PHE A 116 5.74 -5.70 -3.94
CA PHE A 116 7.04 -5.38 -4.52
C PHE A 116 6.99 -4.08 -5.32
N THR A 117 6.06 -3.97 -6.28
CA THR A 117 5.94 -2.78 -7.13
C THR A 117 5.57 -1.53 -6.34
N SER A 118 4.68 -1.67 -5.34
CA SER A 118 4.25 -0.56 -4.50
C SER A 118 5.39 -0.03 -3.63
N TYR A 119 6.13 -0.92 -2.95
CA TYR A 119 7.25 -0.52 -2.10
C TYR A 119 8.42 0.00 -2.93
N ALA A 120 8.75 -0.64 -4.06
CA ALA A 120 9.82 -0.17 -4.95
C ALA A 120 9.59 1.27 -5.42
N VAL A 121 8.37 1.57 -5.88
CA VAL A 121 8.04 2.94 -6.33
C VAL A 121 7.98 3.91 -5.16
N SER A 122 7.39 3.52 -4.03
CA SER A 122 7.23 4.40 -2.87
C SER A 122 8.54 4.75 -2.19
N PHE A 123 9.51 3.84 -2.17
CA PHE A 123 10.83 4.11 -1.59
C PHE A 123 11.69 5.01 -2.47
N THR A 124 11.49 5.00 -3.79
CA THR A 124 12.21 5.90 -4.70
C THR A 124 11.54 7.27 -4.83
N LEU A 125 10.22 7.32 -4.97
CA LEU A 125 9.48 8.57 -5.22
C LEU A 125 8.92 9.24 -3.96
N GLY A 126 8.82 8.49 -2.86
CA GLY A 126 8.13 8.95 -1.65
C GLY A 126 6.60 8.88 -1.75
N PHE A 127 5.94 9.59 -0.84
CA PHE A 127 4.47 9.67 -0.71
C PHE A 127 3.74 8.32 -0.78
N PRO A 128 4.06 7.34 0.09
CA PRO A 128 3.55 5.96 -0.04
C PRO A 128 2.02 5.86 -0.12
N LEU A 129 1.30 6.74 0.58
CA LEU A 129 -0.17 6.78 0.52
C LEU A 129 -0.70 7.05 -0.90
N LEU A 130 0.00 7.88 -1.68
CA LEU A 130 -0.34 8.18 -3.07
C LEU A 130 0.28 7.15 -4.03
N THR A 131 1.57 6.86 -3.89
CA THR A 131 2.29 5.99 -4.83
C THR A 131 1.94 4.51 -4.63
N ALA A 132 2.26 3.92 -3.46
CA ALA A 132 1.88 2.54 -3.14
C ALA A 132 0.36 2.35 -3.17
N GLY A 133 -0.41 3.28 -2.60
CA GLY A 133 -1.88 3.18 -2.57
C GLY A 133 -2.50 3.06 -3.97
N THR A 134 -2.02 3.86 -4.92
CA THR A 134 -2.48 3.81 -6.31
C THR A 134 -2.11 2.50 -7.00
N ILE A 135 -0.87 2.01 -6.80
CA ILE A 135 -0.40 0.77 -7.42
C ILE A 135 -1.18 -0.44 -6.87
N ARG A 136 -1.31 -0.54 -5.54
CA ARG A 136 -2.12 -1.58 -4.90
C ARG A 136 -3.56 -1.51 -5.37
N TYR A 137 -4.15 -0.32 -5.48
CA TYR A 137 -5.48 -0.15 -6.02
C TYR A 137 -5.61 -0.74 -7.42
N TRP A 138 -4.70 -0.39 -8.33
CA TRP A 138 -4.79 -0.85 -9.70
C TRP A 138 -4.63 -2.37 -9.84
N ILE A 139 -3.73 -2.96 -9.05
CA ILE A 139 -3.49 -4.42 -9.09
C ILE A 139 -4.65 -5.18 -8.44
N TYR A 140 -5.14 -4.76 -7.28
CA TYR A 140 -6.21 -5.47 -6.57
C TYR A 140 -7.60 -5.22 -7.16
N ALA A 141 -7.87 -4.06 -7.75
CA ALA A 141 -9.15 -3.77 -8.41
C ALA A 141 -9.40 -4.73 -9.58
N ARG A 142 -8.35 -5.13 -10.31
CA ARG A 142 -8.41 -6.14 -11.38
C ARG A 142 -8.82 -7.54 -10.89
N GLN A 143 -8.69 -7.79 -9.58
CA GLN A 143 -9.08 -9.03 -8.91
C GLN A 143 -10.45 -8.94 -8.24
N GLY A 144 -11.22 -7.86 -8.49
CA GLY A 144 -12.58 -7.70 -7.98
C GLY A 144 -12.66 -7.26 -6.51
N LEU A 145 -11.57 -6.76 -5.93
CA LEU A 145 -11.60 -6.20 -4.58
C LEU A 145 -12.26 -4.83 -4.56
N SER A 146 -13.13 -4.59 -3.57
CA SER A 146 -13.75 -3.27 -3.40
C SER A 146 -12.71 -2.22 -2.97
N THR A 147 -12.90 -0.99 -3.45
CA THR A 147 -12.13 0.21 -3.08
C THR A 147 -11.89 0.34 -1.58
N ALA A 148 -12.93 0.09 -0.77
CA ALA A 148 -12.84 0.16 0.70
C ALA A 148 -11.88 -0.88 1.30
N LYS A 149 -11.82 -2.11 0.75
CA LYS A 149 -10.88 -3.15 1.21
C LYS A 149 -9.44 -2.85 0.82
N ILE A 150 -9.24 -2.25 -0.36
CA ILE A 150 -7.92 -1.82 -0.83
C ILE A 150 -7.41 -0.64 -0.01
N ALA A 151 -8.28 0.33 0.30
CA ALA A 151 -7.95 1.44 1.18
C ALA A 151 -7.55 0.94 2.58
N ALA A 152 -8.25 -0.06 3.13
CA ALA A 152 -7.86 -0.68 4.40
C ALA A 152 -6.47 -1.34 4.34
N LEU A 153 -6.11 -2.00 3.24
CA LEU A 153 -4.76 -2.60 3.06
C LEU A 153 -3.64 -1.55 2.91
N THR A 154 -3.99 -0.32 2.55
CA THR A 154 -3.02 0.77 2.35
C THR A 154 -2.76 1.55 3.65
N VAL A 155 -3.69 1.48 4.60
CA VAL A 155 -3.63 2.21 5.88
C VAL A 155 -2.96 1.41 7.00
N ILE A 156 -2.89 0.08 6.86
CA ILE A 156 -2.15 -0.83 7.75
C ILE A 156 -0.68 -0.85 7.33
#